data_AF-A0A9P0CR18-F1
#
_entry.id   AF-A0A9P0CR18-F1
#
_cell.length_a   1.000
_cell.length_b   1.000
_cell.length_c   1.000
_cell.angle_alpha   90.00
_cell.angle_beta   90.00
_cell.angle_gamma   90.00
#
_symmetry.space_group_name_H-M   'P 1'
#
loop_
_entity.id
_entity.type
_entity.pdbx_description
1 polymer ?
#
loop_
_entity_poly.entity_id
_entity_poly.type
_entity_poly.pdbx_seq_one_letter_code
_entity_poly.pdbx_strand_id
1 'polypeptide(L)'
;MLKKTVCTRSTQLMNHVKQQPTDNVIPNDVNICFGLLLTIVLAFESRLMLRRNIAVSDGLVNGAMDIVKRFKWPELRRDQMEEGEMSDAVLIKFVDESIGTRLKDADGYVSIPPRCATFQATKGHGDVERRMLPLLCWAVTVHKL
;
A
#
# COMPACT_ATOMS: atom_id res chain seq x y z
N MET A 1 -10.68 12.81 18.61
CA MET A 1 -10.69 12.75 17.13
C MET A 1 -9.71 11.67 16.71
N LEU A 2 -10.13 10.62 15.98
CA LEU A 2 -9.18 9.64 15.43
C LEU A 2 -8.44 10.28 14.25
N LYS A 3 -7.10 10.29 14.30
CA LYS A 3 -6.26 10.82 13.23
C LYS A 3 -6.27 9.82 12.07
N LYS A 4 -6.81 10.25 10.93
CA LYS A 4 -6.82 9.48 9.67
C LYS A 4 -5.63 9.91 8.82
N THR A 5 -5.08 8.96 8.07
CA THR A 5 -4.01 9.14 7.11
C THR A 5 -4.52 8.76 5.74
N VAL A 6 -4.33 9.64 4.77
CA VAL A 6 -4.73 9.42 3.37
C VAL A 6 -3.47 9.19 2.56
N CYS A 7 -3.25 7.98 2.07
CA CYS A 7 -2.14 7.69 1.17
C CYS A 7 -2.65 7.59 -0.26
N THR A 8 -2.09 8.39 -1.15
CA THR A 8 -2.41 8.37 -2.58
C THR A 8 -1.23 7.77 -3.35
N ARG A 9 -1.52 6.95 -4.36
CA ARG A 9 -0.48 6.33 -5.20
C ARG A 9 0.42 7.40 -5.82
N SER A 10 1.68 7.05 -6.05
CA SER A 10 2.56 7.78 -6.96
C SER A 10 2.64 7.03 -8.28
N THR A 11 2.53 7.72 -9.41
CA THR A 11 2.56 7.12 -10.76
C THR A 11 3.53 7.88 -11.66
N GLN A 12 4.42 7.18 -12.36
CA GLN A 12 5.46 7.78 -13.21
C GLN A 12 5.68 6.97 -14.49
N LEU A 13 5.96 7.63 -15.62
CA LEU A 13 6.38 6.98 -16.86
C LEU A 13 7.82 6.50 -16.75
N MET A 14 8.11 5.25 -17.12
CA MET A 14 9.47 4.69 -16.99
C MET A 14 10.48 5.30 -17.98
N ASN A 15 10.03 5.77 -19.14
CA ASN A 15 10.92 6.23 -20.22
C ASN A 15 11.11 7.77 -20.25
N HIS A 16 10.41 8.52 -19.40
CA HIS A 16 10.57 9.97 -19.27
C HIS A 16 10.87 10.31 -17.81
N VAL A 17 12.04 10.91 -17.57
CA VAL A 17 12.48 11.33 -16.23
C VAL A 17 11.36 12.11 -15.52
N LYS A 18 10.74 11.45 -14.53
CA LYS A 18 9.80 12.01 -13.54
C LYS A 18 8.60 12.78 -14.10
N GLN A 19 8.12 12.50 -15.31
CA GLN A 19 6.83 13.05 -15.76
C GLN A 19 5.67 12.22 -15.18
N GLN A 20 4.75 12.89 -14.48
CA GLN A 20 3.48 12.28 -14.13
C GLN A 20 2.68 12.05 -15.43
N PRO A 21 2.27 10.80 -15.72
CA PRO A 21 1.41 10.55 -16.87
C PRO A 21 0.09 11.29 -16.68
N THR A 22 -0.47 11.80 -17.77
CA THR A 22 -1.82 12.38 -17.75
C THR A 22 -2.84 11.30 -17.38
N ASP A 23 -3.86 11.65 -16.59
CA ASP A 23 -4.83 10.67 -16.06
C ASP A 23 -5.51 9.84 -17.17
N ASN A 24 -5.68 10.41 -18.37
CA ASN A 24 -6.26 9.76 -19.54
C ASN A 24 -5.43 8.60 -20.11
N VAL A 25 -4.19 8.44 -19.65
CA VAL A 25 -3.23 7.46 -20.13
C VAL A 25 -3.12 6.27 -19.16
N ILE A 26 -3.51 6.45 -17.90
CA ILE A 26 -3.50 5.42 -16.87
C ILE A 26 -4.76 4.55 -17.01
N PRO A 27 -4.64 3.21 -17.14
CA PRO A 27 -5.80 2.33 -17.09
C PRO A 27 -6.57 2.50 -15.77
N ASN A 28 -7.89 2.69 -15.87
CA ASN A 28 -8.77 2.77 -14.69
C ASN A 28 -9.12 1.39 -14.11
N ASP A 29 -8.89 0.32 -14.88
CA ASP A 29 -9.12 -1.05 -14.40
C ASP A 29 -8.06 -1.44 -13.37
N VAL A 30 -8.53 -1.73 -12.15
CA VAL A 30 -7.70 -2.16 -11.01
C VAL A 30 -6.97 -3.48 -11.31
N ASN A 31 -7.56 -4.38 -12.11
CA ASN A 31 -6.91 -5.64 -12.47
C ASN A 31 -5.73 -5.42 -13.40
N ILE A 32 -5.82 -4.45 -14.32
CA ILE A 32 -4.71 -4.04 -15.18
C ILE A 32 -3.61 -3.36 -14.35
N CYS A 33 -3.99 -2.66 -13.27
CA CYS A 33 -3.06 -2.00 -12.35
C CYS A 33 -2.61 -2.90 -11.17
N PHE A 34 -2.59 -4.21 -11.36
CA PHE A 34 -2.13 -5.21 -10.37
C PHE A 34 -2.79 -5.10 -8.98
N GLY A 35 -4.07 -4.72 -8.92
CA GLY A 35 -4.82 -4.66 -7.67
C GLY A 35 -4.44 -3.49 -6.74
N LEU A 36 -3.62 -2.55 -7.19
CA LEU A 36 -3.20 -1.38 -6.40
C LEU A 36 -4.24 -0.27 -6.46
N LEU A 37 -4.69 0.17 -5.28
CA LEU A 37 -5.67 1.24 -5.13
C LEU A 37 -5.15 2.60 -5.62
N LEU A 38 -6.10 3.46 -5.96
CA LEU A 38 -5.89 4.88 -6.27
C LEU A 38 -5.39 5.64 -5.04
N THR A 39 -6.15 5.48 -3.96
CA THR A 39 -6.02 6.13 -2.67
C THR A 39 -6.50 5.12 -1.62
N ILE A 40 -5.87 5.13 -0.45
CA ILE A 40 -6.31 4.37 0.72
C ILE A 40 -6.36 5.30 1.92
N VAL A 41 -7.45 5.21 2.68
CA VAL A 41 -7.61 5.96 3.93
C VAL A 41 -7.42 4.97 5.07
N LEU A 42 -6.36 5.18 5.84
CA LEU A 42 -6.02 4.36 6.99
C LEU A 42 -6.19 5.17 8.26
N ALA A 43 -6.46 4.48 9.38
CA ALA A 43 -6.46 5.11 10.69
C ALA A 43 -5.68 4.22 11.66
N PHE A 44 -5.19 4.84 12.73
CA PHE A 44 -4.70 4.07 13.88
C PHE A 44 -5.81 3.12 14.37
N GLU A 45 -5.44 1.87 14.68
CA GLU A 45 -6.35 0.77 15.03
C GLU A 45 -7.32 0.32 13.92
N SER A 46 -7.18 0.82 12.68
CA SER A 46 -7.99 0.30 11.57
C SER A 46 -7.59 -1.14 11.21
N ARG A 47 -8.59 -1.97 10.91
CA ARG A 47 -8.39 -3.31 10.36
C ARG A 47 -8.06 -3.23 8.87
N LEU A 48 -7.07 -4.00 8.48
CA LEU A 48 -6.62 -4.12 7.10
C LEU A 48 -6.54 -5.58 6.64
N MET A 49 -6.34 -5.76 5.35
CA MET A 49 -6.00 -7.01 4.71
C MET A 49 -4.83 -6.78 3.75
N LEU A 50 -3.82 -7.66 3.79
CA LEU A 50 -2.75 -7.71 2.80
C LEU A 50 -3.31 -8.14 1.45
N ARG A 51 -2.89 -7.46 0.39
CA ARG A 51 -3.34 -7.71 -1.00
C ARG A 51 -2.34 -8.46 -1.85
N ARG A 52 -1.15 -8.72 -1.31
CA ARG A 52 -0.07 -9.42 -1.99
C ARG A 52 0.68 -10.30 -1.00
N ASN A 53 1.22 -11.38 -1.54
CA ASN A 53 2.21 -12.18 -0.83
C ASN A 53 3.48 -11.34 -0.68
N ILE A 54 3.96 -11.24 0.56
CA ILE A 54 5.20 -10.51 0.89
C ILE A 54 6.27 -11.52 1.31
N ALA A 55 5.94 -12.38 2.26
CA ALA A 55 6.82 -13.44 2.74
C ALA A 55 5.96 -14.64 3.16
N VAL A 56 5.73 -15.55 2.20
CA VAL A 56 4.85 -16.71 2.39
C VAL A 56 5.38 -17.62 3.50
N SER A 57 6.70 -17.78 3.59
CA SER A 57 7.38 -18.53 4.67
C SER A 57 7.09 -18.00 6.07
N ASP A 58 6.72 -16.73 6.18
CA ASP A 58 6.45 -16.04 7.42
C ASP A 58 4.95 -15.72 7.58
N GLY A 59 4.06 -16.36 6.80
CA GLY A 59 2.62 -16.14 6.92
C GLY A 59 2.11 -14.78 6.41
N LEU A 60 2.98 -13.94 5.82
CA LEU A 60 2.59 -12.67 5.20
C LEU A 60 2.07 -12.91 3.78
N VAL A 61 0.88 -13.50 3.70
CA VAL A 61 0.19 -13.87 2.47
C VAL A 61 -0.93 -12.89 2.13
N ASN A 62 -1.37 -12.88 0.88
CA ASN A 62 -2.60 -12.22 0.46
C ASN A 62 -3.77 -12.75 1.30
N GLY A 63 -4.59 -11.85 1.85
CA GLY A 63 -5.68 -12.19 2.75
C GLY A 63 -5.30 -12.16 4.24
N ALA A 64 -4.00 -12.08 4.59
CA ALA A 64 -3.62 -11.90 5.99
C ALA A 64 -4.14 -10.56 6.50
N MET A 65 -4.89 -10.59 7.60
CA MET A 65 -5.58 -9.44 8.16
C MET A 65 -5.00 -9.09 9.51
N ASP A 66 -4.86 -7.79 9.79
CA ASP A 66 -4.67 -7.33 11.16
C ASP A 66 -4.87 -5.82 11.33
N ILE A 67 -4.36 -5.28 12.43
CA ILE A 67 -4.58 -3.93 12.90
C ILE A 67 -3.36 -3.04 12.66
N VAL A 68 -3.61 -1.85 12.10
CA VAL A 68 -2.61 -0.79 11.98
C VAL A 68 -2.24 -0.27 13.36
N LYS A 69 -0.94 -0.30 13.69
CA LYS A 69 -0.41 0.29 14.92
C LYS A 69 0.34 1.58 14.67
N ARG A 70 1.14 1.70 13.61
CA ARG A 70 1.87 2.97 13.36
C ARG A 70 2.03 3.25 11.88
N PHE A 71 2.28 4.51 11.57
CA PHE A 71 2.77 4.93 10.26
C PHE A 71 4.22 5.36 10.41
N LYS A 72 5.07 4.89 9.51
CA LYS A 72 6.44 5.37 9.38
C LYS A 72 6.46 6.44 8.29
N TRP A 73 6.82 7.66 8.67
CA TRP A 73 6.97 8.78 7.75
C TRP A 73 8.45 9.06 7.45
N PRO A 74 8.76 9.66 6.29
CA PRO A 74 10.11 10.08 5.96
C PRO A 74 10.66 11.12 6.95
N GLU A 75 11.99 11.19 7.05
CA GLU A 75 12.72 12.28 7.74
C GLU A 75 12.38 12.47 9.22
N LEU A 76 12.18 11.38 9.96
CA LEU A 76 11.83 11.38 11.40
C LEU A 76 10.50 12.08 11.73
N ARG A 77 9.66 12.34 10.74
CA ARG A 77 8.35 12.93 10.94
C ARG A 77 7.44 11.96 11.70
N ARG A 78 6.53 12.53 12.50
CA ARG A 78 5.56 11.76 13.29
C ARG A 78 4.22 11.60 12.58
N ASP A 79 3.94 12.45 11.60
CA ASP A 79 2.63 12.60 10.99
C ASP A 79 2.72 12.99 9.51
N GLN A 80 1.61 12.79 8.82
CA GLN A 80 1.36 13.31 7.48
C GLN A 80 1.41 14.84 7.48
N MET A 81 2.18 15.43 6.58
CA MET A 81 2.22 16.90 6.41
C MET A 81 1.19 17.36 5.39
N GLU A 82 1.12 16.66 4.26
CA GLU A 82 0.21 16.97 3.15
C GLU A 82 -0.75 15.81 2.90
N GLU A 83 -2.03 16.11 2.68
CA GLU A 83 -3.02 15.07 2.35
C GLU A 83 -2.64 14.33 1.07
N GLY A 84 -2.77 13.00 1.08
CA GLY A 84 -2.37 12.14 -0.04
C GLY A 84 -0.89 11.72 -0.03
N GLU A 85 -0.06 12.29 0.84
CA GLU A 85 1.33 11.85 1.02
C GLU A 85 1.44 10.35 1.36
N MET A 86 2.39 9.67 0.70
CA MET A 86 2.69 8.26 0.91
C MET A 86 3.60 8.07 2.12
N SER A 87 3.19 7.26 3.09
CA SER A 87 4.06 6.82 4.19
C SER A 87 5.17 5.89 3.69
N ASP A 88 6.33 5.89 4.34
CA ASP A 88 7.42 4.94 4.05
C ASP A 88 7.03 3.50 4.37
N ALA A 89 6.20 3.30 5.40
CA ALA A 89 5.60 2.01 5.73
C ALA A 89 4.40 2.15 6.67
N VAL A 90 3.55 1.14 6.68
CA VAL A 90 2.53 0.91 7.71
C VAL A 90 3.02 -0.20 8.62
N LEU A 91 3.06 0.04 9.94
CA LEU A 91 3.44 -0.94 10.95
C LEU A 91 2.18 -1.62 11.46
N ILE A 92 2.20 -2.95 11.39
CA ILE A 92 1.06 -3.82 11.67
C ILE A 92 1.44 -4.74 12.81
N LYS A 93 0.57 -4.86 13.82
CA LYS A 93 0.71 -5.91 14.83
C LYS A 93 -0.16 -7.07 14.41
N PHE A 94 0.43 -8.21 14.14
CA PHE A 94 -0.34 -9.43 13.90
C PHE A 94 -0.74 -10.07 15.23
N VAL A 95 -2.02 -10.44 15.39
CA VAL A 95 -2.59 -11.16 16.54
C VAL A 95 -1.99 -12.55 16.62
N ASP A 96 -1.82 -13.21 15.47
CA ASP A 96 -1.06 -14.45 15.39
C ASP A 96 0.44 -14.12 15.47
N GLU A 97 1.05 -14.50 16.58
CA GLU A 97 2.46 -14.23 16.84
C GLU A 97 3.42 -14.97 15.88
N SER A 98 2.96 -16.03 15.22
CA SER A 98 3.76 -16.77 14.23
C SER A 98 3.92 -16.00 12.91
N ILE A 99 3.03 -15.04 12.62
CA ILE A 99 3.06 -14.25 11.39
C ILE A 99 4.16 -13.18 11.47
N GLY A 100 4.96 -13.11 10.42
CA GLY A 100 6.00 -12.11 10.22
C GLY A 100 7.15 -12.22 11.21
N THR A 101 7.34 -13.38 11.85
CA THR A 101 8.31 -13.57 12.95
C THR A 101 9.71 -13.03 12.61
N ARG A 102 10.20 -13.26 11.39
CA ARG A 102 11.52 -12.78 10.94
C ARG A 102 11.55 -11.30 10.54
N LEU A 103 10.40 -10.66 10.44
CA LEU A 103 10.19 -9.30 9.94
C LEU A 103 9.63 -8.35 11.01
N LYS A 104 9.40 -8.86 12.23
CA LYS A 104 9.00 -8.06 13.38
C LYS A 104 10.17 -7.20 13.85
N ASP A 105 9.87 -5.95 14.18
CA ASP A 105 10.79 -5.07 14.90
C ASP A 105 10.81 -5.40 16.40
N ALA A 106 11.58 -4.62 17.17
CA ALA A 106 11.71 -4.78 18.62
C ALA A 106 10.39 -4.61 19.38
N ASP A 107 9.40 -3.91 18.79
CA ASP A 107 8.06 -3.71 19.36
C ASP A 107 7.08 -4.81 18.90
N GLY A 108 7.53 -5.77 18.09
CA GLY A 108 6.73 -6.86 17.55
C GLY A 108 5.87 -6.46 16.35
N TYR A 109 6.17 -5.33 15.69
CA TYR A 109 5.43 -4.87 14.51
C TYR A 109 6.10 -5.29 13.22
N VAL A 110 5.28 -5.63 12.23
CA VAL A 110 5.74 -5.90 10.87
C VAL A 110 5.57 -4.63 10.03
N SER A 111 6.66 -4.19 9.42
CA SER A 111 6.68 -3.02 8.53
C SER A 111 6.28 -3.39 7.10
N ILE A 112 5.19 -2.80 6.60
CA ILE A 112 4.71 -2.99 5.23
C ILE A 112 4.99 -1.73 4.40
N PRO A 113 6.03 -1.74 3.53
CA PRO A 113 6.33 -0.61 2.67
C PRO A 113 5.44 -0.56 1.42
N PRO A 114 5.30 0.60 0.77
CA PRO A 114 4.72 0.71 -0.55
C PRO A 114 5.46 -0.18 -1.56
N ARG A 115 4.73 -0.78 -2.49
CA ARG A 115 5.26 -1.60 -3.58
C ARG A 115 5.04 -0.92 -4.92
N CYS A 116 6.00 -1.10 -5.82
CA CYS A 116 5.86 -0.70 -7.21
C CYS A 116 5.19 -1.81 -8.04
N ALA A 117 4.46 -1.42 -9.08
CA ALA A 117 3.98 -2.30 -10.12
C ALA A 117 4.04 -1.56 -11.45
N THR A 118 4.56 -2.25 -12.47
CA THR A 118 4.69 -1.71 -13.82
C THR A 118 3.61 -2.31 -14.71
N PHE A 119 2.93 -1.48 -15.48
CA PHE A 119 1.95 -1.91 -16.48
C PHE A 119 2.00 -0.99 -17.70
N GLN A 120 1.51 -1.49 -18.83
CA GLN A 120 1.44 -0.70 -20.05
C GLN A 120 0.40 0.42 -19.91
N ALA A 121 0.80 1.64 -20.24
CA ALA A 121 -0.11 2.74 -20.41
C ALA A 121 -1.04 2.49 -21.60
N THR A 122 -2.22 3.10 -21.56
CA THR A 122 -3.12 3.10 -22.71
C THR A 122 -2.52 3.90 -23.86
N LYS A 123 -2.99 3.60 -25.09
CA LYS A 123 -2.65 4.35 -26.32
C LYS A 123 -1.15 4.36 -26.69
N GLY A 124 -0.40 3.33 -26.27
CA GLY A 124 0.99 3.15 -26.70
C GLY A 124 1.99 4.11 -26.06
N HIS A 125 1.64 4.76 -24.95
CA HIS A 125 2.52 5.69 -24.21
C HIS A 125 3.65 5.01 -23.41
N GLY A 126 3.91 3.72 -23.63
CA GLY A 126 4.95 2.95 -22.97
C GLY A 126 4.52 2.41 -21.60
N ASP A 127 5.50 2.18 -20.73
CA ASP A 127 5.28 1.59 -19.41
C ASP A 127 5.14 2.64 -18.31
N VAL A 128 4.21 2.38 -17.40
CA VAL A 128 3.91 3.20 -16.23
C VAL A 128 4.20 2.40 -14.97
N GLU A 129 4.94 3.00 -14.04
CA GLU A 129 5.12 2.46 -12.70
C GLU A 129 4.16 3.14 -11.72
N ARG A 130 3.50 2.33 -10.89
CA ARG A 130 2.67 2.78 -9.76
C ARG A 130 3.25 2.30 -8.44
N ARG A 131 3.47 3.21 -7.50
CA ARG A 131 3.87 2.93 -6.12
C ARG A 131 2.69 3.12 -5.16
N MET A 132 2.30 2.07 -4.44
CA MET A 132 1.18 2.09 -3.49
C MET A 132 1.34 1.02 -2.40
N LEU A 133 0.74 1.24 -1.23
CA LEU A 133 0.65 0.23 -0.17
C LEU A 133 -0.17 -1.00 -0.63
N PRO A 134 0.32 -2.23 -0.44
CA PRO A 134 -0.40 -3.45 -0.84
C PRO A 134 -1.44 -3.86 0.21
N LEU A 135 -2.33 -2.93 0.59
CA LEU A 135 -3.29 -3.07 1.68
C LEU A 135 -4.71 -2.71 1.23
N LEU A 136 -5.72 -3.24 1.92
CA LEU A 136 -7.09 -2.74 1.93
C LEU A 136 -7.50 -2.45 3.38
N CYS A 137 -8.16 -1.32 3.63
CA CYS A 137 -8.93 -1.12 4.86
C CYS A 137 -10.35 -1.66 4.64
N TRP A 138 -10.96 -2.21 5.70
CA TRP A 138 -12.21 -2.97 5.61
C TRP A 138 -13.33 -2.27 4.81
N ALA A 139 -13.53 -2.77 3.58
CA ALA A 139 -14.80 -3.03 2.94
C ALA A 139 -14.54 -4.17 1.93
N VAL A 140 -14.56 -5.42 2.39
CA VAL A 140 -14.57 -6.58 1.48
C VAL A 140 -15.97 -6.65 0.89
N THR A 141 -16.12 -6.37 -0.39
CA THR A 141 -17.37 -6.68 -1.08
C THR A 141 -17.46 -8.20 -1.22
N VAL A 142 -18.63 -8.77 -0.92
CA VAL A 142 -18.88 -10.23 -0.88
C VAL A 142 -18.50 -10.93 -2.20
N HIS A 143 -18.43 -10.21 -3.31
CA HIS A 143 -18.00 -10.70 -4.63
C HIS A 143 -16.49 -11.01 -4.77
N LYS A 144 -15.67 -10.72 -3.75
CA LYS A 144 -14.20 -10.87 -3.79
C LYS A 144 -13.65 -11.86 -2.75
N LEU A 145 -14.53 -12.59 -2.06
CA LEU A 145 -14.18 -13.73 -1.20
C LEU A 145 -13.97 -15.00 -2.03
#